data_AF-A0A7C3M4G7-F1
#
_entry.id   AF-A0A7C3M4G7-F1
#
_cell.length_a   1.000
_cell.length_b   1.000
_cell.length_c   1.000
_cell.angle_alpha   90.00
_cell.angle_beta   90.00
_cell.angle_gamma   90.00
#
_symmetry.space_group_name_H-M   'P 1'
#
loop_
_entity.id
_entity.type
_entity.pdbx_description
1 polymer ?
#
loop_
_entity_poly.entity_id
_entity_poly.type
_entity_poly.pdbx_seq_one_letter_code
_entity_poly.pdbx_strand_id
1 'polypeptide(L)'
;MAFNVKKRGKITYYYEGETPVLSSLVTEEQPDGDLRIYFSGLTGGYSAKGVLGLEELVTMDPEREIPLVFQCWEKWLREAGICQSLSEVDFIEMHVFGCQPKSPNPLTDPAGYQQEIERLRAAYFRAYRNWWTTHCPDNGLPARFTVHVVDVPDRAASYEFYSVGLLQRKR
;
A
#
# COMPACT_ATOMS: atom_id res chain seq x y z
N MET A 1 -12.39 13.14 -3.98
CA MET A 1 -12.40 14.62 -3.87
C MET A 1 -10.98 15.09 -4.14
N ALA A 2 -10.76 16.35 -4.55
CA ALA A 2 -9.39 16.84 -4.71
C ALA A 2 -8.67 16.89 -3.36
N PHE A 3 -7.38 16.55 -3.32
CA PHE A 3 -6.56 16.67 -2.11
C PHE A 3 -6.52 18.11 -1.60
N ASN A 4 -6.49 18.24 -0.28
CA ASN A 4 -5.92 19.42 0.36
C ASN A 4 -4.39 19.31 0.28
N VAL A 5 -3.75 20.39 -0.16
CA VAL A 5 -2.30 20.41 -0.42
C VAL A 5 -1.61 21.46 0.44
N LYS A 6 -0.55 21.05 1.14
CA LYS A 6 0.29 21.95 1.94
C LYS A 6 1.75 21.80 1.56
N LYS A 7 2.41 22.88 1.12
CA LYS A 7 3.84 22.91 0.80
C LYS A 7 4.65 23.62 1.90
N ARG A 8 5.80 23.04 2.29
CA ARG A 8 6.77 23.58 3.24
C ARG A 8 8.19 23.33 2.74
N GLY A 9 8.78 24.34 2.09
CA GLY A 9 10.08 24.18 1.43
C GLY A 9 9.99 23.12 0.34
N LYS A 10 10.89 22.13 0.37
CA LYS A 10 10.92 21.00 -0.57
C LYS A 10 9.85 19.94 -0.33
N ILE A 11 9.10 20.01 0.78
CA ILE A 11 8.12 19.00 1.17
C ILE A 11 6.70 19.43 0.81
N THR A 12 5.93 18.55 0.17
CA THR A 12 4.51 18.76 -0.11
C THR A 12 3.68 17.62 0.47
N TYR A 13 2.64 17.96 1.25
CA TYR A 13 1.73 17.04 1.91
C TYR A 13 0.38 17.05 1.18
N TYR A 14 -0.16 15.86 0.88
CA TYR A 14 -1.46 15.65 0.25
C TYR A 14 -2.36 14.90 1.22
N TYR A 15 -3.48 15.50 1.63
CA TYR A 15 -4.37 14.94 2.65
C TYR A 15 -5.83 15.24 2.35
N GLU A 16 -6.72 14.50 3.01
CA GLU A 16 -8.17 14.62 2.84
C GLU A 16 -8.84 15.06 4.16
N GLY A 17 -10.00 15.70 4.05
CA GLY A 17 -10.77 16.18 5.19
C GLY A 17 -10.26 17.48 5.82
N GLU A 18 -11.06 18.03 6.74
CA GLU A 18 -10.77 19.31 7.42
C GLU A 18 -9.77 19.14 8.58
N THR A 19 -9.82 18.00 9.27
CA THR A 19 -9.00 17.66 10.44
C THR A 19 -8.24 16.35 10.19
N PRO A 20 -7.22 16.34 9.30
CA PRO A 20 -6.53 15.12 8.90
C PRO A 20 -5.68 14.55 10.04
N VAL A 21 -5.69 13.22 10.19
CA VAL A 21 -4.78 12.49 11.09
C VAL A 21 -3.47 12.09 10.40
N LEU A 22 -3.46 12.05 9.06
CA LEU A 22 -2.32 11.71 8.22
C LEU A 22 -2.42 12.40 6.86
N SER A 23 -1.34 12.33 6.07
CA SER A 23 -1.32 12.70 4.65
C SER A 23 -1.23 11.46 3.81
N SER A 24 -2.16 11.23 2.88
CA SER A 24 -2.16 10.07 1.98
C SER A 24 -0.85 9.93 1.21
N LEU A 25 -0.27 11.07 0.79
CA LEU A 25 1.06 11.16 0.19
C LEU A 25 1.85 12.31 0.81
N VAL A 26 3.16 12.11 0.92
CA VAL A 26 4.13 13.20 1.13
C VAL A 26 5.17 13.12 0.03
N THR A 27 5.57 14.25 -0.52
CA THR A 27 6.61 14.31 -1.55
C THR A 27 7.74 15.23 -1.14
N GLU A 28 8.95 14.88 -1.56
CA GLU A 28 10.16 15.66 -1.37
C GLU A 28 10.82 15.93 -2.72
N GLU A 29 10.87 17.20 -3.11
CA GLU A 29 11.59 17.67 -4.30
C GLU A 29 13.10 17.43 -4.12
N GLN A 30 13.71 16.72 -5.07
CA GLN A 30 15.14 16.46 -5.11
C GLN A 30 15.87 17.56 -5.93
N PRO A 31 17.18 17.79 -5.71
CA PRO A 31 17.92 18.87 -6.39
C PRO A 31 17.96 18.78 -7.92
N ASP A 32 17.79 17.59 -8.48
CA ASP A 32 17.75 17.30 -9.92
C ASP A 32 16.35 17.38 -10.53
N GLY A 33 15.33 17.72 -9.73
CA GLY A 33 13.94 17.84 -10.16
C GLY A 33 13.14 16.55 -9.98
N ASP A 34 13.76 15.45 -9.56
CA ASP A 34 13.05 14.22 -9.20
C ASP A 34 12.16 14.44 -7.98
N LEU A 35 11.19 13.54 -7.82
CA LEU A 35 10.26 13.59 -6.72
C LEU A 35 10.34 12.30 -5.91
N ARG A 36 10.85 12.37 -4.69
CA ARG A 36 10.72 11.27 -3.74
C ARG A 36 9.31 11.28 -3.17
N ILE A 37 8.65 10.14 -3.15
CA ILE A 37 7.26 9.97 -2.77
C ILE A 37 7.20 9.02 -1.57
N TYR A 38 6.55 9.46 -0.50
CA TYR A 38 6.25 8.66 0.68
C TYR A 38 4.76 8.33 0.66
N PHE A 39 4.44 7.05 0.55
CA PHE A 39 3.07 6.55 0.56
C PHE A 39 2.65 6.25 1.99
N SER A 40 1.49 6.72 2.42
CA SER A 40 0.97 6.31 3.74
C SER A 40 0.69 4.82 3.82
N GLY A 41 0.75 4.31 5.06
CA GLY A 41 0.29 2.97 5.43
C GLY A 41 -1.09 2.70 4.86
N LEU A 42 -1.24 1.59 4.14
CA LEU A 42 -2.50 1.24 3.49
C LEU A 42 -2.73 -0.27 3.50
N THR A 43 -4.00 -0.64 3.65
CA THR A 43 -4.51 -2.00 3.74
C THR A 43 -5.54 -2.28 2.65
N GLY A 44 -5.65 -3.53 2.21
CA GLY A 44 -6.63 -3.93 1.18
C GLY A 44 -8.06 -4.14 1.68
N GLY A 45 -8.30 -3.98 2.98
CA GLY A 45 -9.60 -4.11 3.64
C GLY A 45 -10.43 -2.81 3.60
N TYR A 46 -10.77 -2.29 4.79
CA TYR A 46 -11.58 -1.07 4.93
C TYR A 46 -10.94 0.14 4.28
N SER A 47 -9.62 0.29 4.37
CA SER A 47 -8.91 1.43 3.77
C SER A 47 -9.11 1.47 2.26
N ALA A 48 -8.82 0.36 1.56
CA ALA A 48 -9.01 0.28 0.12
C ALA A 48 -10.48 0.40 -0.29
N LYS A 49 -11.40 -0.19 0.47
CA LYS A 49 -12.85 -0.03 0.24
C LYS A 49 -13.24 1.44 0.24
N GLY A 50 -12.78 2.22 1.21
CA GLY A 50 -13.06 3.65 1.32
C GLY A 50 -12.41 4.46 0.20
N VAL A 51 -11.12 4.26 -0.05
CA VAL A 51 -10.35 5.02 -1.06
C VAL A 51 -10.87 4.78 -2.47
N LEU A 52 -11.21 3.53 -2.81
CA LEU A 52 -11.68 3.14 -4.14
C LEU A 52 -13.21 3.20 -4.28
N GLY A 53 -13.95 3.47 -3.20
CA GLY A 53 -15.42 3.51 -3.21
C GLY A 53 -16.06 2.16 -3.54
N LEU A 54 -15.48 1.05 -3.06
CA LEU A 54 -15.98 -0.30 -3.32
C LEU A 54 -17.21 -0.61 -2.46
N GLU A 55 -18.18 -1.36 -3.01
CA GLU A 55 -19.32 -1.85 -2.22
C GLU A 55 -18.91 -3.04 -1.34
N GLU A 56 -18.07 -3.93 -1.85
CA GLU A 56 -17.59 -5.12 -1.17
C GLU A 56 -16.44 -4.79 -0.21
N LEU A 57 -16.43 -5.46 0.95
CA LEU A 57 -15.27 -5.49 1.84
C LEU A 57 -14.52 -6.81 1.63
N VAL A 58 -13.29 -6.73 1.13
CA VAL A 58 -12.39 -7.89 1.08
C VAL A 58 -11.81 -8.10 2.48
N THR A 59 -11.73 -9.36 2.93
CA THR A 59 -11.24 -9.71 4.27
C THR A 59 -10.37 -10.96 4.19
N MET A 60 -9.16 -10.88 4.73
CA MET A 60 -8.20 -12.00 4.80
C MET A 60 -7.96 -12.72 3.46
N ASP A 61 -7.92 -11.98 2.36
CA ASP A 61 -7.69 -12.51 1.02
C ASP A 61 -6.58 -11.73 0.32
N PRO A 62 -5.30 -12.09 0.54
CA PRO A 62 -4.17 -11.37 -0.04
C PRO A 62 -4.18 -11.29 -1.57
N GLU A 63 -4.77 -12.26 -2.27
CA GLU A 63 -4.84 -12.25 -3.74
C GLU A 63 -5.70 -11.11 -4.26
N ARG A 64 -6.71 -10.71 -3.48
CA ARG A 64 -7.58 -9.59 -3.79
C ARG A 64 -7.12 -8.31 -3.12
N GLU A 65 -6.67 -8.37 -1.86
CA GLU A 65 -6.31 -7.20 -1.06
C GLU A 65 -5.06 -6.48 -1.56
N ILE A 66 -4.01 -7.21 -1.94
CA ILE A 66 -2.72 -6.60 -2.30
C ILE A 66 -2.82 -5.74 -3.56
N PRO A 67 -3.47 -6.18 -4.66
CA PRO A 67 -3.74 -5.32 -5.80
C PRO A 67 -4.49 -4.04 -5.43
N LEU A 68 -5.44 -4.10 -4.49
CA LEU A 68 -6.21 -2.93 -4.09
C LEU A 68 -5.34 -1.86 -3.42
N VAL A 69 -4.35 -2.26 -2.61
CA VAL A 69 -3.37 -1.33 -2.02
C VAL A 69 -2.67 -0.52 -3.11
N PHE A 70 -2.14 -1.20 -4.13
CA PHE A 70 -1.44 -0.54 -5.22
C PHE A 70 -2.38 0.34 -6.07
N GLN A 71 -3.61 -0.11 -6.32
CA GLN A 71 -4.61 0.70 -7.02
C GLN A 71 -4.97 1.98 -6.26
N CYS A 72 -5.03 1.94 -4.93
CA CYS A 72 -5.25 3.14 -4.12
C CYS A 72 -4.08 4.12 -4.24
N TRP A 73 -2.84 3.63 -4.16
CA TRP A 73 -1.66 4.49 -4.35
C TRP A 73 -1.61 5.10 -5.75
N GLU A 74 -1.92 4.32 -6.80
CA GLU A 74 -2.02 4.83 -8.17
C GLU A 74 -3.11 5.92 -8.28
N LYS A 75 -4.28 5.67 -7.68
CA LYS A 75 -5.38 6.64 -7.63
C LYS A 75 -4.93 7.94 -6.95
N TRP A 76 -4.25 7.86 -5.81
CA TRP A 76 -3.74 9.05 -5.13
C TRP A 76 -2.73 9.82 -5.97
N LEU A 77 -1.81 9.14 -6.64
CA LEU A 77 -0.85 9.81 -7.53
C LEU A 77 -1.53 10.54 -8.68
N ARG A 78 -2.56 9.92 -9.28
CA ARG A 78 -3.37 10.54 -10.32
C ARG A 78 -4.12 11.76 -9.80
N GLU A 79 -4.79 11.65 -8.65
CA GLU A 79 -5.54 12.75 -8.04
C GLU A 79 -4.64 13.89 -7.56
N ALA A 80 -3.41 13.59 -7.15
CA ALA A 80 -2.39 14.57 -6.81
C ALA A 80 -1.73 15.22 -8.04
N GLY A 81 -2.01 14.73 -9.25
CA GLY A 81 -1.39 15.19 -10.49
C GLY A 81 0.12 14.89 -10.57
N ILE A 82 0.59 13.85 -9.88
CA ILE A 82 2.01 13.49 -9.79
C ILE A 82 2.45 12.65 -11.00
N CYS A 83 1.72 11.57 -11.29
CA CYS A 83 1.93 10.70 -12.45
C CYS A 83 0.64 9.93 -12.79
N GLN A 84 0.62 9.23 -13.92
CA GLN A 84 -0.54 8.49 -14.42
C GLN A 84 -0.50 7.01 -14.06
N SER A 85 0.66 6.44 -13.75
CA SER A 85 0.79 5.05 -13.35
C SER A 85 1.88 4.81 -12.31
N LEU A 86 1.69 3.78 -11.48
CA LEU A 86 2.74 3.28 -10.60
C LEU A 86 3.97 2.77 -11.33
N SER A 87 3.85 2.36 -12.60
CA SER A 87 4.99 1.98 -13.44
C SER A 87 5.98 3.14 -13.67
N GLU A 88 5.54 4.40 -13.52
CA GLU A 88 6.41 5.58 -13.62
C GLU A 88 7.24 5.82 -12.35
N VAL A 89 6.96 5.10 -11.26
CA VAL A 89 7.61 5.28 -9.97
C VAL A 89 8.56 4.11 -9.69
N ASP A 90 9.82 4.41 -9.44
CA ASP A 90 10.77 3.42 -8.93
C ASP A 90 10.60 3.27 -7.43
N PHE A 91 10.08 2.13 -7.00
CA PHE A 91 9.93 1.82 -5.59
C PHE A 91 11.29 1.48 -4.97
N ILE A 92 11.72 2.26 -3.98
CA ILE A 92 13.04 2.11 -3.34
C ILE A 92 12.95 1.14 -2.17
N GLU A 93 11.99 1.36 -1.27
CA GLU A 93 11.79 0.55 -0.07
C GLU A 93 10.32 0.27 0.18
N MET A 94 10.03 -0.91 0.74
CA MET A 94 8.68 -1.31 1.08
C MET A 94 8.64 -2.05 2.42
N HIS A 95 7.80 -1.56 3.32
CA HIS A 95 7.58 -2.10 4.64
C HIS A 95 6.22 -2.78 4.64
N VAL A 96 6.21 -4.08 4.93
CA VAL A 96 4.99 -4.88 4.88
C VAL A 96 4.74 -5.52 6.23
N PHE A 97 3.54 -5.36 6.75
CA PHE A 97 3.10 -5.94 8.02
C PHE A 97 2.01 -6.96 7.75
N GLY A 98 2.30 -8.24 7.97
CA GLY A 98 1.32 -9.32 7.86
C GLY A 98 0.58 -9.50 9.17
N CYS A 99 -0.74 -9.54 9.12
CA CYS A 99 -1.60 -9.69 10.29
C CYS A 99 -1.78 -11.17 10.66
N GLN A 100 -2.17 -11.43 11.90
CA GLN A 100 -2.67 -12.75 12.28
C GLN A 100 -4.00 -13.07 11.55
N PRO A 101 -4.27 -14.35 11.25
CA PRO A 101 -5.59 -14.79 10.82
C PRO A 101 -6.71 -14.28 11.73
N LYS A 102 -7.82 -13.82 11.14
CA LYS A 102 -9.04 -13.47 11.91
C LYS A 102 -9.83 -14.71 12.35
N SER A 103 -9.68 -15.81 11.62
CA SER A 103 -10.15 -17.13 11.98
C SER A 103 -9.24 -18.18 11.30
N PRO A 104 -9.16 -19.41 11.83
CA PRO A 104 -9.70 -19.87 13.11
C PRO A 104 -8.94 -19.30 14.32
N ASN A 105 -9.37 -19.57 15.55
CA ASN A 105 -8.67 -19.12 16.76
C ASN A 105 -7.57 -20.12 17.15
N PRO A 106 -6.32 -19.68 17.40
CA PRO A 106 -5.19 -20.58 17.68
C PRO A 106 -5.34 -21.39 18.98
N LEU A 107 -6.18 -20.95 19.92
CA LEU A 107 -6.43 -21.67 21.19
C LEU A 107 -7.43 -22.82 21.01
N THR A 108 -8.35 -22.70 20.05
CA THR A 108 -9.39 -23.70 19.82
C THR A 108 -9.09 -24.61 18.62
N ASP A 109 -8.31 -24.11 17.66
CA ASP A 109 -7.85 -24.85 16.48
C ASP A 109 -6.44 -24.41 16.05
N PRO A 110 -5.40 -24.90 16.75
CA PRO A 110 -4.01 -24.56 16.43
C PRO A 110 -3.58 -25.01 15.02
N ALA A 111 -4.08 -26.17 14.57
CA ALA A 111 -3.70 -26.75 13.28
C ALA A 111 -4.31 -25.96 12.11
N GLY A 112 -5.59 -25.62 12.18
CA GLY A 112 -6.24 -24.78 11.19
C GLY A 112 -5.65 -23.37 11.17
N TYR A 113 -5.28 -22.81 12.34
CA TYR A 113 -4.63 -21.50 12.40
C TYR A 113 -3.27 -21.50 11.69
N GLN A 114 -2.46 -22.55 11.90
CA GLN A 114 -1.18 -22.69 11.22
C GLN A 114 -1.35 -22.86 9.70
N GLN A 115 -2.33 -23.65 9.26
CA GLN A 115 -2.66 -23.80 7.83
C GLN A 115 -3.09 -22.46 7.21
N GLU A 116 -3.86 -21.67 7.94
CA GLU A 116 -4.29 -20.36 7.47
C GLU A 116 -3.14 -19.36 7.35
N ILE A 117 -2.17 -19.38 8.28
CA ILE A 117 -0.92 -18.61 8.14
C ILE A 117 -0.20 -18.98 6.85
N GLU A 118 -0.07 -20.28 6.55
CA GLU A 118 0.61 -20.77 5.35
C GLU A 118 -0.14 -20.33 4.08
N ARG A 119 -1.48 -20.44 4.08
CA ARG A 119 -2.33 -19.97 2.98
C ARG A 119 -2.13 -18.47 2.71
N LEU A 120 -2.21 -17.64 3.75
CA LEU A 120 -2.08 -16.18 3.65
C LEU A 120 -0.68 -15.76 3.16
N ARG A 121 0.37 -16.42 3.64
CA ARG A 121 1.74 -16.15 3.16
C ARG A 121 1.91 -16.54 1.70
N ALA A 122 1.42 -17.71 1.31
CA ALA A 122 1.50 -18.17 -0.07
C ALA A 122 0.71 -17.25 -1.02
N ALA A 123 -0.50 -16.85 -0.61
CA ALA A 123 -1.33 -15.89 -1.34
C ALA A 123 -0.63 -14.52 -1.48
N TYR A 124 -0.04 -14.01 -0.39
CA TYR A 124 0.74 -12.77 -0.42
C TYR A 124 1.86 -12.80 -1.44
N PHE A 125 2.68 -13.86 -1.43
CA PHE A 125 3.80 -13.96 -2.36
C PHE A 125 3.35 -14.01 -3.82
N ARG A 126 2.25 -14.73 -4.11
CA ARG A 126 1.67 -14.80 -5.46
C ARG A 126 1.15 -13.43 -5.90
N ALA A 127 0.31 -12.80 -5.10
CA ALA A 127 -0.31 -11.53 -5.46
C ALA A 127 0.73 -10.42 -5.63
N TYR A 128 1.69 -10.33 -4.70
CA TYR A 128 2.78 -9.37 -4.78
C TYR A 128 3.60 -9.56 -6.06
N ARG A 129 4.06 -10.79 -6.34
CA ARG A 129 4.82 -11.09 -7.56
C ARG A 129 4.02 -10.73 -8.81
N ASN A 130 2.78 -11.19 -8.88
CA ASN A 130 1.91 -11.01 -10.05
C ASN A 130 1.64 -9.54 -10.33
N TRP A 131 1.54 -8.69 -9.30
CA TRP A 131 1.38 -7.26 -9.47
C TRP A 131 2.53 -6.67 -10.28
N TRP A 132 3.76 -6.86 -9.82
CA TRP A 132 4.96 -6.33 -10.47
C TRP A 132 5.14 -6.85 -11.89
N THR A 133 5.03 -8.18 -12.07
CA THR A 133 5.23 -8.78 -13.40
C THR A 133 4.19 -8.35 -14.43
N THR A 134 2.99 -7.94 -13.98
CA THR A 134 1.89 -7.58 -14.88
C THR A 134 1.79 -6.07 -15.11
N HIS A 135 1.99 -5.25 -14.07
CA HIS A 135 1.71 -3.81 -14.10
C HIS A 135 2.98 -2.95 -14.14
N CYS A 136 4.12 -3.48 -13.70
CA CYS A 136 5.38 -2.75 -13.60
C CYS A 136 6.55 -3.64 -14.09
N PRO A 137 6.46 -4.26 -15.29
CA PRO A 137 7.43 -5.28 -15.72
C PRO A 137 8.84 -4.72 -15.96
N ASP A 138 8.95 -3.42 -16.24
CA ASP A 138 10.21 -2.74 -16.53
C ASP A 138 10.87 -2.14 -15.27
N ASN A 139 10.16 -2.12 -14.13
CA ASN A 139 10.65 -1.57 -12.87
C ASN A 139 11.55 -2.58 -12.15
N GLY A 140 12.49 -2.07 -11.35
CA GLY A 140 13.14 -2.86 -10.31
C GLY A 140 12.17 -3.22 -9.18
N LEU A 141 12.55 -4.19 -8.34
CA LEU A 141 11.82 -4.49 -7.10
C LEU A 141 12.42 -3.73 -5.92
N PRO A 142 11.60 -3.18 -5.00
CA PRO A 142 12.10 -2.44 -3.84
C PRO A 142 12.86 -3.34 -2.88
N ALA A 143 13.79 -2.73 -2.12
CA ALA A 143 14.26 -3.33 -0.88
C ALA A 143 13.07 -3.54 0.05
N ARG A 144 12.89 -4.75 0.58
CA ARG A 144 11.66 -5.10 1.32
C ARG A 144 11.96 -5.93 2.56
N PHE A 145 11.28 -5.60 3.65
CA PHE A 145 11.08 -6.53 4.76
C PHE A 145 9.60 -6.80 4.98
N THR A 146 9.31 -7.94 5.59
CA THR A 146 7.96 -8.32 6.01
C THR A 146 8.01 -8.77 7.45
N VAL A 147 7.22 -8.12 8.31
CA VAL A 147 7.08 -8.48 9.73
C VAL A 147 5.68 -9.01 9.96
N HIS A 148 5.53 -10.07 10.74
CA HIS A 148 4.23 -10.54 11.18
C HIS A 148 3.90 -9.93 12.54
N VAL A 149 2.80 -9.18 12.60
CA VAL A 149 2.32 -8.48 13.79
C VAL A 149 1.02 -9.11 14.29
N VAL A 150 0.62 -8.80 15.52
CA VAL A 150 -0.67 -9.27 16.06
C VAL A 150 -1.81 -8.75 15.21
N ASP A 151 -1.87 -7.43 14.99
CA ASP A 151 -2.87 -6.82 14.14
C ASP A 151 -2.42 -5.43 13.66
N VAL A 152 -3.16 -4.91 12.68
CA VAL A 152 -3.14 -3.52 12.21
C VAL A 152 -4.50 -2.86 12.52
N PRO A 153 -4.64 -1.53 12.40
CA PRO A 153 -5.93 -0.88 12.71
C PRO A 153 -7.10 -1.38 11.85
N ASP A 154 -6.84 -1.81 10.62
CA ASP A 154 -7.83 -2.40 9.71
C ASP A 154 -8.12 -3.86 10.08
N ARG A 155 -9.28 -4.08 10.70
CA ARG A 155 -9.70 -5.40 11.20
C ARG A 155 -10.09 -6.40 10.10
N ALA A 156 -10.21 -5.96 8.85
CA ALA A 156 -10.45 -6.85 7.71
C ALA A 156 -9.14 -7.31 7.06
N ALA A 157 -8.06 -6.55 7.26
CA ALA A 157 -6.89 -6.68 6.42
C ALA A 157 -6.02 -7.89 6.74
N SER A 158 -5.45 -8.49 5.71
CA SER A 158 -4.36 -9.47 5.84
C SER A 158 -2.98 -8.82 5.93
N TYR A 159 -2.76 -7.69 5.26
CA TYR A 159 -1.49 -6.97 5.22
C TYR A 159 -1.66 -5.45 5.18
N GLU A 160 -0.73 -4.74 5.80
CA GLU A 160 -0.53 -3.30 5.64
C GLU A 160 0.81 -3.02 4.94
N PHE A 161 0.79 -2.05 4.02
CA PHE A 161 1.95 -1.65 3.24
C PHE A 161 2.26 -0.18 3.46
N TYR A 162 3.54 0.12 3.61
CA TYR A 162 4.12 1.45 3.51
C TYR A 162 5.27 1.41 2.52
N SER A 163 5.50 2.50 1.78
CA SER A 163 6.60 2.52 0.83
C SER A 163 7.12 3.92 0.54
N VAL A 164 8.37 3.95 0.08
CA VAL A 164 8.99 5.14 -0.53
C VAL A 164 9.36 4.81 -1.96
N GLY A 165 8.97 5.69 -2.87
CA GLY A 165 9.32 5.63 -4.29
C GLY A 165 10.03 6.89 -4.77
N LEU A 166 10.54 6.84 -5.98
CA LEU A 166 11.15 7.94 -6.69
C LEU A 166 10.50 8.04 -8.07
N LEU A 167 9.88 9.18 -8.35
CA LEU A 167 9.49 9.55 -9.70
C LEU A 167 10.67 10.30 -10.33
N GLN A 168 11.35 9.62 -11.23
CA GLN A 168 12.44 10.20 -12.00
C GLN A 168 11.85 11.10 -13.09
N ARG A 169 12.02 12.42 -12.96
CA ARG A 169 11.56 13.35 -13.98
C ARG A 169 12.63 13.41 -15.06
N LYS A 170 12.23 13.09 -16.30
CA LYS A 170 13.14 13.14 -17.46
C LYS A 170 13.89 14.47 -17.49
N ARG A 171 15.22 14.37 -17.63
CA ARG A 171 16.04 15.46 -18.15
C ARG A 171 15.66 15.76 -19.59
#